data_AF-A0A7X7BBP0-F1
#
_entry.id   AF-A0A7X7BBP0-F1
#
_cell.length_a   1.000
_cell.length_b   1.000
_cell.length_c   1.000
_cell.angle_alpha   90.00
_cell.angle_beta   90.00
_cell.angle_gamma   90.00
#
_symmetry.space_group_name_H-M   'P 1'
#
loop_
_entity.id
_entity.type
_entity.pdbx_description
1 polymer ?
#
loop_
_entity_poly.entity_id
_entity_poly.type
_entity_poly.pdbx_seq_one_letter_code
_entity_poly.pdbx_strand_id
1 'polypeptide(L)'
;MSSKILRSESPSRRVVQIAFAIGAILTAVQFHRFVVSLSQTVPEVLTLRPAAVDAWLPISSFMSLVYLVRTGVANTVHPAGLVLFTLILLLALTLRRGFCSWVCPVGTLSEYTHLAGRYLFKRNARMPRPLDIALRSIKYLLLSLFVVLICRMTAEDLRAFIHGPYNRVCDVKMYAMFAPPSVTTLTVIAALGILSLVFKNFWCRYLCPYGALLGLASIPSPTAVRRDPARCTGCGACT
;
A
#
# COMPACT_ATOMS: atom_id res chain seq x y z
N MET A 1 20.86 6.61 24.24
CA MET A 1 19.63 5.78 24.16
C MET A 1 18.99 5.74 22.77
N SER A 2 19.14 6.77 21.93
CA SER A 2 18.73 6.77 20.50
C SER A 2 19.37 5.64 19.67
N SER A 3 20.60 5.25 20.00
CA SER A 3 21.36 4.23 19.26
C SER A 3 20.89 2.78 19.45
N LYS A 4 20.17 2.42 20.54
CA LYS A 4 19.71 1.04 20.77
C LYS A 4 18.44 0.70 19.99
N ILE A 5 17.58 1.69 19.72
CA ILE A 5 16.28 1.48 19.06
C ILE A 5 16.44 1.42 17.54
N LEU A 6 17.36 2.22 16.99
CA LEU A 6 17.80 2.08 15.61
C LEU A 6 18.62 0.80 15.39
N ARG A 7 19.14 0.12 16.41
CA ARG A 7 19.99 -1.07 16.25
C ARG A 7 19.23 -2.39 16.05
N SER A 8 17.92 -2.45 16.27
CA SER A 8 17.15 -3.69 16.03
C SER A 8 16.74 -3.89 14.57
N GLU A 9 16.88 -2.86 13.74
CA GLU A 9 16.59 -2.89 12.31
C GLU A 9 17.87 -3.21 11.54
N SER A 10 17.88 -4.29 10.75
CA SER A 10 19.03 -4.61 9.93
C SER A 10 19.37 -3.41 9.04
N PRO A 11 20.66 -3.04 8.90
CA PRO A 11 21.05 -1.90 8.07
C PRO A 11 20.53 -2.03 6.63
N SER A 12 20.43 -3.28 6.13
CA SER A 12 19.83 -3.60 4.83
C SER A 12 18.36 -3.15 4.68
N ARG A 13 17.51 -3.36 5.70
CA ARG A 13 16.09 -2.98 5.61
C ARG A 13 15.90 -1.48 5.48
N ARG A 14 16.67 -0.70 6.24
CA ARG A 14 16.60 0.77 6.18
C ARG A 14 17.07 1.32 4.83
N VAL A 15 18.13 0.76 4.27
CA VAL A 15 18.60 1.14 2.93
C VAL A 15 17.49 0.90 1.89
N VAL A 16 16.84 -0.27 1.93
CA VAL A 16 15.73 -0.59 1.03
C VAL A 16 14.55 0.37 1.22
N GLN A 17 14.12 0.62 2.46
CA GLN A 17 13.03 1.54 2.77
C GLN A 17 13.29 2.96 2.23
N ILE A 18 14.50 3.48 2.43
CA ILE A 18 14.90 4.82 1.95
C ILE A 18 14.94 4.85 0.43
N ALA A 19 15.52 3.84 -0.22
CA ALA A 19 15.57 3.76 -1.68
C ALA A 19 14.16 3.78 -2.32
N PHE A 20 13.22 2.98 -1.78
CA PHE A 20 11.84 2.98 -2.27
C PHE A 20 11.10 4.29 -1.94
N ALA A 21 11.37 4.92 -0.81
CA ALA A 21 10.80 6.23 -0.48
C ALA A 21 11.29 7.32 -1.45
N ILE A 22 12.58 7.34 -1.78
CA ILE A 22 13.15 8.24 -2.79
C ILE A 22 12.50 7.98 -4.15
N GLY A 23 12.42 6.70 -4.58
CA GLY A 23 11.77 6.33 -5.85
C GLY A 23 10.31 6.78 -5.92
N ALA A 24 9.57 6.65 -4.81
CA ALA A 24 8.20 7.15 -4.71
C ALA A 24 8.11 8.67 -4.85
N ILE A 25 9.01 9.42 -4.20
CA ILE A 25 9.07 10.89 -4.31
C ILE A 25 9.42 11.30 -5.75
N LEU A 26 10.42 10.67 -6.37
CA LEU A 26 10.81 10.94 -7.76
C LEU A 26 9.64 10.68 -8.73
N THR A 27 8.94 9.56 -8.55
CA THR A 27 7.74 9.22 -9.34
C THR A 27 6.65 10.27 -9.15
N ALA A 28 6.43 10.74 -7.91
CA ALA A 28 5.43 11.76 -7.62
C ALA A 28 5.78 13.12 -8.26
N VAL A 29 7.06 13.52 -8.22
CA VAL A 29 7.54 14.76 -8.88
C VAL A 29 7.40 14.67 -10.40
N GLN A 30 7.78 13.53 -11.00
CA GLN A 30 7.60 13.31 -12.43
C GLN A 30 6.11 13.33 -12.81
N PHE A 31 5.25 12.69 -12.02
CA PHE A 31 3.81 12.66 -12.27
C PHE A 31 3.16 14.04 -12.10
N HIS A 32 3.60 14.83 -11.12
CA HIS A 32 3.17 16.22 -10.96
C HIS A 32 3.45 17.04 -12.22
N ARG A 33 4.68 16.96 -12.76
CA ARG A 33 5.04 17.64 -14.02
C ARG A 33 4.19 17.17 -15.19
N PHE A 34 3.90 15.87 -15.27
CA PHE A 34 2.96 15.32 -16.26
C PHE A 34 1.57 15.93 -16.14
N VAL A 35 0.97 15.94 -14.95
CA VAL A 35 -0.36 16.50 -14.74
C VAL A 35 -0.41 18.00 -15.05
N VAL A 36 0.60 18.78 -14.66
CA VAL A 36 0.68 20.20 -14.99
C VAL A 36 0.77 20.40 -16.51
N SER A 37 1.54 19.57 -17.23
CA SER A 37 1.64 19.67 -18.69
C SER A 37 0.30 19.40 -19.41
N LEU A 38 -0.60 18.60 -18.81
CA LEU A 38 -1.95 18.37 -19.35
C LEU A 38 -2.87 19.60 -19.24
N SER A 39 -2.56 20.52 -18.33
CA SER A 39 -3.34 21.76 -18.13
C SER A 39 -2.89 22.93 -19.02
N GLN A 40 -1.76 22.77 -19.73
CA GLN A 40 -1.20 23.79 -20.62
C GLN A 40 -1.72 23.59 -22.06
N THR A 41 -2.18 24.67 -22.69
CA THR A 41 -2.70 24.65 -24.08
C THR A 41 -1.60 24.34 -25.11
N VAL A 42 -0.34 24.68 -24.79
CA VAL A 42 0.86 24.31 -25.54
C VAL A 42 1.93 23.90 -24.51
N PRO A 43 2.17 22.61 -24.29
CA PRO A 43 3.19 22.17 -23.34
C PRO A 43 4.58 22.48 -23.91
N GLU A 44 5.39 23.21 -23.14
CA GLU A 44 6.78 23.56 -23.51
C GLU A 44 7.69 22.31 -23.54
N VAL A 45 7.35 21.29 -22.73
CA VAL A 45 7.99 19.96 -22.72
C VAL A 45 6.92 18.88 -22.49
N LEU A 46 6.75 17.95 -23.43
CA LEU A 46 5.88 16.78 -23.25
C LEU A 46 6.55 15.83 -22.25
N THR A 47 6.12 15.86 -20.99
CA THR A 47 6.67 14.94 -19.99
C THR A 47 5.99 13.58 -20.09
N LEU A 48 6.79 12.51 -20.11
CA LEU A 48 6.25 11.14 -20.19
C LEU A 48 5.60 10.75 -18.86
N ARG A 49 4.39 10.18 -18.93
CA ARG A 49 3.70 9.58 -17.79
C ARG A 49 4.57 8.47 -17.17
N PRO A 50 4.98 8.57 -15.90
CA PRO A 50 5.76 7.52 -15.25
C PRO A 50 4.94 6.24 -15.05
N ALA A 51 5.40 5.12 -15.62
CA ALA A 51 4.75 3.80 -15.47
C ALA A 51 4.63 3.34 -14.00
N ALA A 52 5.55 3.79 -13.14
CA ALA A 52 5.54 3.47 -11.71
C ALA A 52 4.31 4.04 -10.96
N VAL A 53 3.57 5.00 -11.52
CA VAL A 53 2.36 5.55 -10.88
C VAL A 53 1.26 4.48 -10.74
N ASP A 54 1.23 3.49 -11.63
CA ASP A 54 0.23 2.42 -11.59
C ASP A 54 0.34 1.53 -10.33
N ALA A 55 1.49 1.54 -9.65
CA ALA A 55 1.69 0.85 -8.37
C ALA A 55 0.70 1.33 -7.29
N TRP A 56 0.19 2.55 -7.41
CA TRP A 56 -0.74 3.18 -6.47
C TRP A 56 -2.21 2.89 -6.75
N LEU A 57 -2.51 2.13 -7.81
CA LEU A 57 -3.87 1.83 -8.27
C LEU A 57 -4.23 0.34 -8.10
N PRO A 58 -4.18 -0.24 -6.88
CA PRO A 58 -4.33 -1.68 -6.69
C PRO A 58 -5.68 -2.23 -7.12
N ILE A 59 -6.76 -1.42 -7.06
CA ILE A 59 -8.10 -1.84 -7.50
C ILE A 59 -8.15 -2.00 -9.02
N SER A 60 -7.65 -1.01 -9.78
CA SER A 60 -7.58 -1.08 -11.25
C SER A 60 -6.67 -2.23 -11.71
N SER A 61 -5.53 -2.41 -11.04
CA SER A 61 -4.63 -3.53 -11.32
C SER A 61 -5.26 -4.89 -11.02
N PHE A 62 -6.04 -5.01 -9.95
CA PHE A 62 -6.77 -6.25 -9.64
C PHE A 62 -7.86 -6.53 -10.69
N MET A 63 -8.61 -5.52 -11.13
CA MET A 63 -9.57 -5.67 -12.24
C MET A 63 -8.87 -6.11 -13.53
N SER A 64 -7.69 -5.55 -13.82
CA SER A 64 -6.87 -5.93 -14.97
C SER A 64 -6.40 -7.38 -14.89
N LEU A 65 -6.04 -7.86 -13.70
CA LEU A 65 -5.68 -9.27 -13.47
C LEU A 65 -6.88 -10.20 -13.68
N VAL A 66 -8.05 -9.87 -13.12
CA VAL A 66 -9.28 -10.66 -13.31
C VAL A 66 -9.68 -10.69 -14.79
N TYR A 67 -9.56 -9.56 -15.50
CA TYR A 67 -9.82 -9.47 -16.93
C TYR A 67 -8.87 -10.37 -17.73
N LEU A 68 -7.57 -10.34 -17.43
CA LEU A 68 -6.58 -11.22 -18.06
C LEU A 68 -6.91 -12.70 -17.84
N VAL A 69 -7.22 -13.09 -16.60
CA VAL A 69 -7.56 -14.49 -16.27
C VAL A 69 -8.80 -14.98 -17.01
N ARG A 70 -9.78 -14.10 -17.25
CA ARG A 70 -11.03 -14.48 -17.92
C ARG A 70 -10.97 -14.46 -19.44
N THR A 71 -10.20 -13.54 -20.01
CA THR A 71 -10.21 -13.30 -21.47
C THR A 71 -8.92 -13.73 -22.16
N GLY A 72 -7.83 -13.93 -21.42
CA GLY A 72 -6.49 -14.11 -21.96
C GLY A 72 -5.85 -12.83 -22.51
N VAL A 73 -6.54 -11.68 -22.44
CA VAL A 73 -6.08 -10.42 -23.01
C VAL A 73 -5.53 -9.49 -21.93
N ALA A 74 -4.30 -9.00 -22.12
CA ALA A 74 -3.69 -8.02 -21.24
C ALA A 74 -4.27 -6.62 -21.46
N ASN A 75 -4.49 -5.88 -20.36
CA ASN A 75 -4.93 -4.49 -20.40
C ASN A 75 -3.84 -3.56 -20.94
N THR A 76 -4.17 -2.72 -21.93
CA THR A 76 -3.26 -1.75 -22.54
C THR A 76 -3.35 -0.34 -21.94
N VAL A 77 -4.36 -0.06 -21.10
CA VAL A 77 -4.55 1.27 -20.48
C VAL A 77 -3.55 1.51 -19.35
N HIS A 78 -3.44 0.54 -18.43
CA HIS A 78 -2.49 0.56 -17.30
C HIS A 78 -1.68 -0.75 -17.27
N PRO A 79 -0.83 -0.99 -18.28
CA PRO A 79 -0.12 -2.26 -18.42
C PRO A 79 0.89 -2.48 -17.28
N ALA A 80 1.51 -1.40 -16.80
CA ALA A 80 2.44 -1.48 -15.67
C ALA A 80 1.72 -1.87 -14.37
N GLY A 81 0.48 -1.42 -14.17
CA GLY A 81 -0.34 -1.81 -13.02
C GLY A 81 -0.52 -3.32 -12.89
N LEU A 82 -0.85 -4.00 -14.00
CA LEU A 82 -0.97 -5.46 -14.05
C LEU A 82 0.34 -6.16 -13.68
N VAL A 83 1.45 -5.73 -14.28
CA VAL A 83 2.78 -6.32 -14.04
C VAL A 83 3.22 -6.11 -12.59
N LEU A 84 3.16 -4.86 -12.10
CA LEU A 84 3.57 -4.50 -10.75
C LEU A 84 2.71 -5.20 -9.69
N PHE A 85 1.38 -5.25 -9.88
CA PHE A 85 0.49 -5.93 -8.96
C PHE A 85 0.76 -7.43 -8.88
N THR A 86 0.96 -8.07 -10.04
CA THR A 86 1.30 -9.50 -10.12
C THR A 86 2.66 -9.77 -9.45
N LEU A 87 3.67 -8.93 -9.71
CA LEU A 87 4.97 -9.01 -9.07
C LEU A 87 4.85 -8.88 -7.54
N ILE A 88 4.10 -7.91 -7.04
CA ILE A 88 3.94 -7.72 -5.60
C ILE A 88 3.18 -8.88 -4.95
N LEU A 89 2.19 -9.47 -5.64
CA LEU A 89 1.53 -10.69 -5.17
C LEU A 89 2.51 -11.87 -5.08
N LEU A 90 3.36 -12.07 -6.10
CA LEU A 90 4.41 -13.11 -6.09
C LEU A 90 5.45 -12.87 -4.99
N LEU A 91 5.84 -11.62 -4.77
CA LEU A 91 6.73 -11.26 -3.66
C LEU A 91 6.06 -11.50 -2.30
N ALA A 92 4.75 -11.24 -2.16
CA ALA A 92 4.03 -11.55 -0.93
C ALA A 92 3.91 -13.06 -0.69
N LEU A 93 3.77 -13.86 -1.76
CA LEU A 93 3.80 -15.32 -1.68
C LEU A 93 5.16 -15.84 -1.21
N THR A 94 6.27 -15.25 -1.65
CA THR A 94 7.64 -15.72 -1.33
C THR A 94 8.23 -15.12 -0.05
N LEU A 95 8.02 -13.82 0.20
CA LEU A 95 8.63 -13.02 1.28
C LEU A 95 7.63 -12.61 2.38
N ARG A 96 6.47 -13.28 2.42
CA ARG A 96 5.37 -13.08 3.36
C ARG A 96 4.93 -11.59 3.48
N ARG A 97 4.95 -11.04 4.71
CA ARG A 97 4.61 -9.64 5.03
C ARG A 97 5.78 -8.68 4.83
N GLY A 98 6.87 -9.14 4.20
CA GLY A 98 8.06 -8.33 3.94
C GLY A 98 7.74 -7.09 3.11
N PHE A 99 6.86 -7.19 2.10
CA PHE A 99 6.56 -6.06 1.20
C PHE A 99 6.09 -4.80 1.94
N CYS A 100 5.08 -4.90 2.81
CA CYS A 100 4.55 -3.73 3.53
C CYS A 100 5.56 -3.10 4.51
N SER A 101 6.59 -3.86 4.90
CA SER A 101 7.59 -3.45 5.88
C SER A 101 8.91 -2.99 5.25
N TRP A 102 9.24 -3.46 4.06
CA TRP A 102 10.50 -3.16 3.36
C TRP A 102 10.30 -2.19 2.18
N VAL A 103 9.21 -2.35 1.43
CA VAL A 103 9.02 -1.71 0.12
C VAL A 103 7.96 -0.61 0.16
N CYS A 104 6.87 -0.82 0.89
CA CYS A 104 5.74 0.12 0.88
C CYS A 104 6.10 1.46 1.55
N PRO A 105 6.08 2.61 0.84
CA PRO A 105 6.42 3.91 1.40
C PRO A 105 5.45 4.36 2.49
N VAL A 106 4.16 4.01 2.38
CA VAL A 106 3.14 4.31 3.41
C VAL A 106 3.40 3.51 4.68
N GLY A 107 3.83 2.24 4.55
CA GLY A 107 4.20 1.41 5.69
C GLY A 107 5.42 1.96 6.42
N THR A 108 6.44 2.35 5.66
CA THR A 108 7.65 3.02 6.17
C THR A 108 7.29 4.31 6.91
N LEU A 109 6.49 5.19 6.30
CA LEU A 109 6.03 6.44 6.93
C LEU A 109 5.28 6.17 8.25
N SER A 110 4.36 5.20 8.25
CA SER A 110 3.59 4.84 9.44
C SER A 110 4.47 4.27 10.58
N GLU A 111 5.53 3.55 10.23
CA GLU A 111 6.50 3.06 11.20
C GLU A 111 7.33 4.20 11.82
N TYR A 112 7.82 5.13 11.00
CA TYR A 112 8.58 6.30 11.47
C TYR A 112 7.72 7.24 12.32
N THR A 113 6.45 7.48 11.94
CA THR A 113 5.52 8.27 12.78
C THR A 113 5.31 7.60 14.13
N HIS A 114 5.11 6.27 14.18
CA HIS A 114 5.01 5.57 15.46
C HIS A 114 6.30 5.67 16.29
N LEU A 115 7.49 5.59 15.67
CA LEU A 115 8.76 5.80 16.36
C LEU A 115 8.86 7.21 16.97
N ALA A 116 8.47 8.24 16.20
CA ALA A 116 8.40 9.62 16.68
C ALA A 116 7.41 9.77 17.85
N GLY A 117 6.23 9.15 17.75
CA GLY A 117 5.24 9.12 18.83
C GLY A 117 5.78 8.44 20.09
N ARG A 118 6.50 7.32 19.97
CA ARG A 118 7.15 6.67 21.12
C ARG A 118 8.22 7.54 21.76
N TYR A 119 8.98 8.28 20.96
CA TYR A 119 9.96 9.24 21.46
C TYR A 119 9.29 10.39 22.24
N LEU A 120 8.18 10.91 21.70
CA LEU A 120 7.45 12.04 22.28
C LEU A 120 6.65 11.66 23.54
N PHE A 121 5.87 10.58 23.49
CA PHE A 121 4.95 10.17 24.56
C PHE A 121 5.57 9.20 25.57
N LYS A 122 6.75 8.64 25.29
CA LYS A 122 7.45 7.63 26.11
C LYS A 122 6.59 6.43 26.54
N ARG A 123 5.46 6.18 25.87
CA ARG A 123 4.52 5.09 26.13
C ARG A 123 4.17 4.35 24.85
N ASN A 124 3.95 3.04 24.99
CA ASN A 124 3.42 2.19 23.93
C ASN A 124 1.93 1.99 24.18
N ALA A 125 1.09 2.85 23.60
CA ALA A 125 -0.36 2.64 23.68
C ALA A 125 -0.72 1.32 22.97
N ARG A 126 -1.28 0.38 23.74
CA ARG A 126 -1.78 -0.89 23.21
C ARG A 126 -3.30 -0.81 23.17
N MET A 127 -3.86 -1.14 22.02
CA MET A 127 -5.31 -1.22 21.85
C MET A 127 -5.86 -2.44 22.62
N PRO A 128 -6.98 -2.31 23.36
CA PRO A 128 -7.64 -3.44 23.99
C PRO A 128 -7.94 -4.55 22.96
N ARG A 129 -7.73 -5.80 23.35
CA ARG A 129 -7.87 -6.97 22.45
C ARG A 129 -9.19 -7.02 21.65
N PRO A 130 -10.39 -6.83 22.25
CA PRO A 130 -11.62 -6.92 21.47
C PRO A 130 -11.73 -5.81 20.42
N LEU A 131 -11.29 -4.59 20.76
CA LEU A 131 -11.30 -3.45 19.84
C LEU A 131 -10.28 -3.63 18.70
N ASP A 132 -9.10 -4.18 19.00
CA ASP A 132 -8.10 -4.50 17.97
C ASP A 132 -8.63 -5.53 16.95
N ILE A 133 -9.37 -6.54 17.41
CA ILE A 133 -9.98 -7.54 16.53
C ILE A 133 -11.08 -6.91 15.68
N ALA A 134 -11.98 -6.14 16.30
CA ALA A 134 -13.06 -5.45 15.61
C ALA A 134 -12.53 -4.48 14.54
N LEU A 135 -11.56 -3.63 14.85
CA LEU A 135 -11.00 -2.70 13.87
C LEU A 135 -10.21 -3.42 12.78
N ARG A 136 -9.63 -4.58 13.07
CA ARG A 136 -8.91 -5.38 12.07
C ARG A 136 -9.85 -6.05 11.09
N SER A 137 -11.10 -6.34 11.45
CA SER A 137 -12.08 -6.91 10.52
C SER A 137 -12.44 -5.92 9.41
N ILE A 138 -12.37 -4.61 9.66
CA ILE A 138 -12.73 -3.54 8.70
C ILE A 138 -11.95 -3.69 7.38
N LYS A 139 -10.62 -3.82 7.41
CA LYS A 139 -9.86 -4.02 6.14
C LYS A 139 -10.22 -5.31 5.41
N TYR A 140 -10.64 -6.37 6.10
CA TYR A 140 -11.06 -7.61 5.46
C TYR A 140 -12.47 -7.48 4.88
N LEU A 141 -13.34 -6.72 5.53
CA LEU A 141 -14.65 -6.34 5.00
C LEU A 141 -14.48 -5.52 3.72
N LEU A 142 -13.63 -4.48 3.75
CA LEU A 142 -13.31 -3.68 2.56
C LEU A 142 -12.70 -4.53 1.44
N LEU A 143 -11.77 -5.42 1.77
CA LEU A 143 -11.21 -6.35 0.79
C LEU A 143 -12.30 -7.25 0.19
N SER A 144 -13.15 -7.85 1.02
CA SER A 144 -14.23 -8.72 0.55
C SER A 144 -15.21 -7.98 -0.35
N LEU A 145 -15.52 -6.72 -0.03
CA LEU A 145 -16.37 -5.87 -0.86
C LEU A 145 -15.77 -5.71 -2.25
N PHE A 146 -14.51 -5.28 -2.37
CA PHE A 146 -13.86 -5.11 -3.66
C PHE A 146 -13.73 -6.42 -4.43
N VAL A 147 -13.32 -7.51 -3.76
CA VAL A 147 -13.16 -8.81 -4.39
C VAL A 147 -14.50 -9.33 -4.92
N VAL A 148 -15.56 -9.28 -4.13
CA VAL A 148 -16.89 -9.75 -4.54
C VAL A 148 -17.43 -8.91 -5.69
N LEU A 149 -17.34 -7.58 -5.62
CA LEU A 149 -17.82 -6.71 -6.69
C LEU A 149 -17.09 -7.01 -8.01
N ILE A 150 -15.76 -7.08 -7.98
CA ILE A 150 -14.94 -7.27 -9.18
C ILE A 150 -15.11 -8.68 -9.76
N CYS A 151 -15.17 -9.70 -8.90
CA CYS A 151 -15.39 -11.08 -9.36
C CYS A 151 -16.81 -11.33 -9.87
N ARG A 152 -17.80 -10.49 -9.54
CA ARG A 152 -19.17 -10.60 -10.07
C ARG A 152 -19.37 -9.92 -11.43
N MET A 153 -18.50 -9.00 -11.82
CA MET A 153 -18.56 -8.34 -13.13
C MET A 153 -18.33 -9.35 -14.26
N THR A 154 -18.99 -9.16 -15.40
CA THR A 154 -18.73 -9.95 -16.61
C THR A 154 -17.43 -9.48 -17.30
N ALA A 155 -16.94 -10.25 -18.27
CA ALA A 155 -15.78 -9.84 -19.06
C ALA A 155 -16.05 -8.54 -19.85
N GLU A 156 -17.29 -8.35 -20.31
CA GLU A 156 -17.71 -7.16 -21.03
C GLU A 156 -17.78 -5.93 -20.11
N ASP A 157 -18.34 -6.07 -18.91
CA ASP A 157 -18.35 -4.99 -17.91
C ASP A 157 -16.93 -4.58 -17.50
N LEU A 158 -16.03 -5.56 -17.33
CA LEU A 158 -14.62 -5.29 -17.02
C LEU A 158 -13.95 -4.52 -18.16
N ARG A 159 -14.17 -4.93 -19.42
CA ARG A 159 -13.65 -4.24 -20.60
C ARG A 159 -14.19 -2.81 -20.68
N ALA A 160 -15.49 -2.62 -20.49
CA ALA A 160 -16.15 -1.32 -20.51
C ALA A 160 -15.57 -0.39 -19.43
N PHE A 161 -15.37 -0.90 -18.20
CA PHE A 161 -14.75 -0.14 -17.13
C PHE A 161 -13.29 0.21 -17.43
N ILE A 162 -12.49 -0.77 -17.87
CA ILE A 162 -11.05 -0.62 -18.14
C ILE A 162 -10.80 0.46 -19.19
N HIS A 163 -11.56 0.43 -20.30
CA HIS A 163 -11.44 1.41 -21.38
C HIS A 163 -12.25 2.68 -21.14
N GLY A 164 -13.09 2.70 -20.10
CA GLY A 164 -13.92 3.82 -19.73
C GLY A 164 -13.11 5.05 -19.30
N PRO A 165 -13.70 6.25 -19.42
CA PRO A 165 -12.99 7.50 -19.11
C PRO A 165 -12.52 7.55 -17.67
N TYR A 166 -13.28 6.96 -16.74
CA TYR A 166 -12.92 6.94 -15.31
C TYR A 166 -11.59 6.22 -15.06
N ASN A 167 -11.39 5.01 -15.62
CA ASN A 167 -10.19 4.23 -15.38
C ASN A 167 -8.96 4.86 -16.07
N ARG A 168 -9.13 5.47 -17.25
CA ARG A 168 -8.02 6.14 -17.96
C ARG A 168 -7.40 7.30 -17.17
N VAL A 169 -8.20 8.01 -16.38
CA VAL A 169 -7.73 9.18 -15.59
C VAL A 169 -7.71 8.92 -14.08
N CYS A 170 -7.80 7.66 -13.65
CA CYS A 170 -7.91 7.35 -12.22
C CYS A 170 -6.66 7.73 -11.41
N ASP A 171 -5.48 7.70 -12.02
CA ASP A 171 -4.23 8.22 -11.49
C ASP A 171 -4.25 9.75 -11.30
N VAL A 172 -4.75 10.48 -12.29
CA VAL A 172 -4.91 11.94 -12.24
C VAL A 172 -5.95 12.31 -11.17
N LYS A 173 -7.05 11.56 -11.07
CA LYS A 173 -8.06 11.75 -10.00
C LYS A 173 -7.50 11.47 -8.61
N MET A 174 -6.73 10.39 -8.46
CA MET A 174 -6.03 10.09 -7.22
C MET A 174 -5.11 11.25 -6.84
N TYR A 175 -4.30 11.73 -7.77
CA TYR A 175 -3.40 12.87 -7.57
C TYR A 175 -4.15 14.17 -7.24
N ALA A 176 -5.25 14.46 -7.93
CA ALA A 176 -6.08 15.64 -7.69
C ALA A 176 -6.73 15.65 -6.29
N MET A 177 -6.85 14.50 -5.63
CA MET A 177 -7.28 14.43 -4.23
C MET A 177 -6.22 14.96 -3.26
N PHE A 178 -4.93 14.96 -3.65
CA PHE A 178 -3.78 15.31 -2.80
C PHE A 178 -3.09 16.63 -3.17
N ALA A 179 -3.06 17.02 -4.45
CA ALA A 179 -2.30 18.17 -4.91
C ALA A 179 -2.93 19.53 -4.54
N PRO A 180 -4.25 19.70 -4.67
CA PRO A 180 -5.02 20.66 -3.89
C PRO A 180 -5.73 19.92 -2.74
N PRO A 181 -5.08 19.74 -1.57
CA PRO A 181 -5.71 19.00 -0.48
C PRO A 181 -6.93 19.76 0.01
N SER A 182 -8.11 19.17 -0.16
CA SER A 182 -9.33 19.68 0.46
C SER A 182 -9.22 19.66 1.99
N VAL A 183 -10.05 20.45 2.68
CA VAL A 183 -10.11 20.45 4.15
C VAL A 183 -10.37 19.03 4.68
N THR A 184 -11.28 18.29 4.03
CA THR A 184 -11.58 16.91 4.42
C THR A 184 -10.39 15.98 4.22
N THR A 185 -9.66 16.09 3.11
CA THR A 185 -8.41 15.34 2.88
C THR A 185 -7.41 15.62 4.00
N LEU A 186 -7.19 16.89 4.33
CA LEU A 186 -6.23 17.28 5.36
C LEU A 186 -6.63 16.77 6.74
N THR A 187 -7.91 16.89 7.11
CA THR A 187 -8.44 16.37 8.38
C THR A 187 -8.26 14.86 8.50
N VAL A 188 -8.57 14.10 7.44
CA VAL A 188 -8.43 12.64 7.44
C VAL A 188 -6.95 12.24 7.55
N ILE A 189 -6.05 12.86 6.79
CA ILE A 189 -4.61 12.58 6.85
C ILE A 189 -4.06 12.93 8.24
N ALA A 190 -4.43 14.08 8.80
CA ALA A 190 -4.02 14.48 10.13
C ALA A 190 -4.52 13.51 11.21
N ALA A 191 -5.79 13.10 11.15
CA ALA A 191 -6.35 12.11 12.07
C ALA A 191 -5.62 10.76 11.99
N LEU A 192 -5.38 10.25 10.78
CA LEU A 192 -4.61 9.01 10.56
C LEU A 192 -3.16 9.14 11.04
N GLY A 193 -2.55 10.32 10.87
CA GLY A 193 -1.21 10.64 11.36
C GLY A 193 -1.15 10.59 12.89
N ILE A 194 -2.05 11.29 13.57
CA ILE A 194 -2.16 11.30 15.03
C ILE A 194 -2.41 9.87 15.56
N LEU A 195 -3.33 9.13 14.95
CA LEU A 195 -3.58 7.74 15.32
C LEU A 195 -2.36 6.84 15.10
N SER A 196 -1.55 7.11 14.07
CA SER A 196 -0.30 6.37 13.81
C SER A 196 0.82 6.74 14.79
N LEU A 197 0.83 7.96 15.35
CA LEU A 197 1.74 8.33 16.44
C LEU A 197 1.47 7.47 17.68
N VAL A 198 0.19 7.28 18.01
CA VAL A 198 -0.25 6.56 19.22
C VAL A 198 -0.20 5.04 19.02
N PHE A 199 -0.77 4.55 17.92
CA PHE A 199 -0.90 3.12 17.62
C PHE A 199 0.00 2.71 16.44
N LYS A 200 0.81 1.66 16.64
CA LYS A 200 1.71 1.16 15.60
C LYS A 200 0.95 0.79 14.31
N ASN A 201 1.31 1.47 13.23
CA ASN A 201 0.87 1.18 11.87
C ASN A 201 -0.66 1.22 11.68
N PHE A 202 -1.36 2.20 12.28
CA PHE A 202 -2.82 2.24 12.34
C PHE A 202 -3.52 2.00 10.98
N TRP A 203 -3.12 2.75 9.93
CA TRP A 203 -3.66 2.59 8.57
C TRP A 203 -3.46 1.18 8.01
N CYS A 204 -2.21 0.70 8.02
CA CYS A 204 -1.87 -0.63 7.48
C CYS A 204 -2.48 -1.77 8.30
N ARG A 205 -2.72 -1.55 9.59
CA ARG A 205 -3.27 -2.56 10.51
C ARG A 205 -4.77 -2.71 10.36
N TYR A 206 -5.53 -1.61 10.19
CA TYR A 206 -6.99 -1.61 10.29
C TYR A 206 -7.74 -1.23 9.02
N LEU A 207 -7.18 -0.36 8.16
CA LEU A 207 -7.91 0.24 7.04
C LEU A 207 -7.44 -0.25 5.66
N CYS A 208 -6.16 -0.60 5.50
CA CYS A 208 -5.59 -0.90 4.19
C CYS A 208 -6.08 -2.26 3.62
N PRO A 209 -6.91 -2.29 2.56
CA PRO A 209 -7.38 -3.53 1.95
C PRO A 209 -6.25 -4.24 1.18
N TYR A 210 -5.30 -3.47 0.63
CA TYR A 210 -4.12 -4.03 -0.03
C TYR A 210 -3.23 -4.81 0.95
N GLY A 211 -3.04 -4.28 2.17
CA GLY A 211 -2.33 -5.00 3.23
C GLY A 211 -3.08 -6.25 3.71
N ALA A 212 -4.42 -6.27 3.65
CA ALA A 212 -5.20 -7.47 3.90
C ALA A 212 -4.99 -8.52 2.80
N LEU A 213 -5.03 -8.11 1.53
CA LEU A 213 -4.79 -8.99 0.38
C LEU A 213 -3.42 -9.65 0.45
N LEU A 214 -2.35 -8.85 0.59
CA LEU A 214 -0.99 -9.37 0.73
C LEU A 214 -0.83 -10.21 2.00
N GLY A 215 -1.53 -9.86 3.08
CA GLY A 215 -1.56 -10.62 4.33
C GLY A 215 -2.19 -12.01 4.18
N LEU A 216 -3.18 -12.16 3.31
CA LEU A 216 -3.81 -13.44 2.97
C LEU A 216 -2.99 -14.23 1.94
N ALA A 217 -2.52 -13.55 0.88
CA ALA A 217 -1.66 -14.14 -0.14
C ALA A 217 -0.34 -14.68 0.45
N SER A 218 0.13 -14.11 1.56
CA SER A 218 1.35 -14.54 2.23
C SER A 218 1.20 -15.73 3.18
N ILE A 219 -0.01 -16.27 3.39
CA ILE A 219 -0.23 -17.44 4.27
C ILE A 219 0.63 -18.65 3.89
N PRO A 220 0.71 -19.09 2.62
CA PRO A 220 1.51 -20.25 2.21
C PRO A 220 3.02 -19.97 2.13
N SER A 221 3.48 -18.78 2.53
CA SER A 221 4.87 -18.37 2.29
C SER A 221 5.90 -19.26 2.99
N PRO A 222 6.94 -19.74 2.27
CA PRO A 222 7.96 -20.64 2.83
C PRO A 222 8.87 -19.95 3.85
N THR A 223 8.98 -18.63 3.79
CA THR A 223 9.78 -17.81 4.71
C THR A 223 9.03 -17.46 6.01
N ALA A 224 7.86 -18.06 6.23
CA ALA A 224 7.08 -17.84 7.43
C ALA A 224 7.79 -18.40 8.67
N VAL A 225 8.29 -17.51 9.53
CA VAL A 225 8.77 -17.89 10.87
C VAL A 225 7.60 -18.48 11.66
N ARG A 226 7.73 -19.76 12.03
CA ARG A 226 6.81 -20.48 12.92
C ARG A 226 7.51 -20.72 14.25
N ARG A 227 6.78 -20.54 15.35
CA ARG A 227 7.29 -20.95 16.65
C ARG A 227 7.14 -22.45 16.78
N ASP A 228 8.24 -23.12 17.05
CA ASP A 228 8.25 -24.52 17.46
C ASP A 228 7.96 -24.57 18.98
N PRO A 229 6.80 -25.10 19.42
CA PRO A 229 6.46 -25.15 20.83
C PRO A 229 7.43 -26.02 21.64
N ALA A 230 8.08 -27.02 21.04
CA ALA A 230 9.05 -27.88 21.72
C ALA A 230 10.39 -27.17 21.97
N ARG A 231 10.75 -26.19 21.14
CA ARG A 231 11.99 -25.39 21.27
C ARG A 231 11.75 -24.00 21.87
N CYS A 232 10.50 -23.67 22.20
CA CYS A 232 10.13 -22.35 22.70
C CYS A 232 10.51 -22.21 24.19
N THR A 233 11.45 -21.32 24.49
CA THR A 233 11.90 -21.03 25.87
C THR A 233 11.02 -20.02 26.61
N GLY A 234 9.89 -19.59 26.02
CA GLY A 234 8.98 -18.62 26.65
C GLY A 234 9.56 -17.20 26.83
N CYS A 235 10.69 -16.87 26.18
CA CYS A 235 11.43 -15.61 26.37
C CYS A 235 10.69 -14.32 25.94
N GLY A 236 9.52 -14.44 25.30
CA GLY A 236 8.73 -13.29 24.85
C GLY A 236 9.32 -12.51 23.67
N ALA A 237 10.46 -12.91 23.11
CA ALA A 237 11.11 -12.19 22.00
C ALA A 237 10.27 -12.19 20.70
N CYS A 238 9.46 -13.23 20.49
CA CYS A 238 8.73 -13.44 19.23
C CYS A 238 7.28 -12.94 19.26
N THR A 239 6.85 -12.16 20.28
CA THR A 239 5.42 -11.80 20.58
C THR A 239 4.57 -11.46 19.37
#